data_AF-A0A6J6FMU3-F1
#
_entry.id   AF-A0A6J6FMU3-F1
#
_cell.length_a   1.000
_cell.length_b   1.000
_cell.length_c   1.000
_cell.angle_alpha   90.00
_cell.angle_beta   90.00
_cell.angle_gamma   90.00
#
_symmetry.space_group_name_H-M   'P 1'
#
loop_
_entity.id
_entity.type
_entity.pdbx_description
1 polymer ?
#
loop_
_entity_poly.entity_id
_entity_poly.type
_entity_poly.pdbx_seq_one_letter_code
_entity_poly.pdbx_strand_id
1 'polypeptide(L)'
;MWHSRRVFVQINPAVPLVWRTHSSAQAGIDPVIVRFDDVDDATARALGELVKGTSTTRLAALLGARRSAELQAHCGPALRETTSPALPRIAVIGKHHQSEHIATVLAGACAGVLRGVSTSAVDVTDFDVAVLVSSFVVSPMDSQPWLAHDIPHIPIVFTESGATIGPLVRPGATACLGCVELSRVDLDEAWSAIAPQVWGRTATATIALATHAASTTLSLLTARAGKTVHLNGSTFARRTTLSSLHPRCGCQSLPGPTE
;
A
#
# COMPACT_ATOMS: atom_id res chain seq x y z
N MET A 1 -10.07 31.82 0.94
CA MET A 1 -9.65 30.79 1.92
C MET A 1 -10.87 30.36 2.73
N TRP A 2 -11.54 29.28 2.34
CA TRP A 2 -12.68 28.76 3.09
C TRP A 2 -12.15 27.78 4.14
N HIS A 3 -12.02 28.24 5.39
CA HIS A 3 -11.84 27.33 6.53
C HIS A 3 -13.17 26.62 6.74
N SER A 4 -13.32 25.41 6.21
CA SER A 4 -14.43 24.53 6.57
C SER A 4 -14.37 24.25 8.06
N ARG A 5 -15.07 25.05 8.87
CA ARG A 5 -15.30 24.77 10.29
C ARG A 5 -15.93 23.39 10.36
N ARG A 6 -15.21 22.40 10.89
CA ARG A 6 -15.78 21.06 11.12
C ARG A 6 -16.98 21.24 12.04
N VAL A 7 -18.19 21.07 11.49
CA VAL A 7 -19.46 21.21 12.24
C VAL A 7 -19.64 20.02 13.19
N PHE A 8 -19.03 18.88 12.85
CA PHE A 8 -19.07 17.63 13.60
C PHE A 8 -17.65 17.15 13.89
N VAL A 9 -17.41 16.71 15.13
CA VAL A 9 -16.11 16.28 15.65
C VAL A 9 -16.29 15.00 16.44
N GLN A 10 -15.43 14.01 16.16
CA GLN A 10 -15.44 12.72 16.82
C GLN A 10 -14.00 12.22 16.97
N ILE A 11 -13.64 11.66 18.13
CA ILE A 11 -12.44 10.82 18.26
C ILE A 11 -12.63 9.62 17.35
N ASN A 12 -11.62 9.26 16.55
CA ASN A 12 -11.68 8.12 15.66
C ASN A 12 -12.19 6.89 16.43
N PRO A 13 -13.29 6.23 16.03
CA PRO A 13 -13.83 5.09 16.76
C PRO A 13 -12.84 3.91 16.93
N ALA A 14 -11.81 3.83 16.08
CA ALA A 14 -10.73 2.86 16.21
C ALA A 14 -9.70 3.22 17.31
N VAL A 15 -9.73 4.44 17.84
CA VAL A 15 -8.86 4.94 18.91
C VAL A 15 -9.61 4.88 20.23
N PRO A 16 -9.32 3.89 21.10
CA PRO A 16 -9.98 3.82 22.40
C PRO A 16 -9.57 4.98 23.30
N LEU A 17 -10.54 5.55 24.01
CA LEU A 17 -10.31 6.48 25.11
C LEU A 17 -10.38 5.70 26.43
N VAL A 18 -9.30 5.69 27.20
CA VAL A 18 -9.24 4.99 28.49
C VAL A 18 -8.84 5.93 29.62
N TRP A 19 -9.42 5.72 30.79
CA TRP A 19 -9.04 6.41 32.02
C TRP A 19 -7.80 5.76 32.61
N ARG A 20 -6.77 6.55 32.90
CA ARG A 20 -5.56 6.10 33.60
C ARG A 20 -5.74 6.22 35.12
N THR A 21 -6.44 7.27 35.55
CA THR A 21 -6.86 7.53 36.93
C THR A 21 -8.24 8.18 36.92
N HIS A 22 -8.73 8.62 38.09
CA HIS A 22 -9.96 9.39 38.19
C HIS A 22 -9.87 10.80 37.56
N SER A 23 -8.66 11.33 37.32
CA SER A 23 -8.40 12.67 36.80
C SER A 23 -7.46 12.68 35.60
N SER A 24 -7.16 11.53 35.01
CA SER A 24 -6.32 11.45 33.82
C SER A 24 -6.81 10.38 32.85
N ALA A 25 -6.68 10.66 31.57
CA ALA A 25 -7.11 9.78 30.49
C ALA A 25 -6.07 9.74 29.36
N GLN A 26 -6.22 8.80 28.44
CA GLN A 26 -5.48 8.81 27.19
C GLN A 26 -6.33 8.27 26.05
N ALA A 27 -6.07 8.77 24.85
CA ALA A 27 -6.57 8.22 23.61
C ALA A 27 -5.45 7.43 22.92
N GLY A 28 -5.74 6.18 22.56
CA GLY A 28 -4.76 5.23 22.03
C GLY A 28 -4.05 4.43 23.12
N ILE A 29 -3.81 3.14 22.83
CA ILE A 29 -3.12 2.21 23.73
C ILE A 29 -1.70 1.96 23.22
N ASP A 30 -1.58 1.62 21.94
CA ASP A 30 -0.31 1.34 21.28
C ASP A 30 -0.34 1.88 19.84
N PRO A 31 0.26 3.05 19.55
CA PRO A 31 0.89 3.96 20.51
C PRO A 31 -0.14 4.76 21.33
N VAL A 32 0.33 5.41 22.40
CA VAL A 32 -0.44 6.48 23.06
C VAL A 32 -0.45 7.71 22.15
N ILE A 33 -1.63 8.11 21.66
CA ILE A 33 -1.79 9.20 20.69
C ILE A 33 -1.90 10.55 21.41
N VAL A 34 -2.76 10.63 22.44
CA VAL A 34 -2.99 11.83 23.24
C VAL A 34 -3.13 11.45 24.71
N ARG A 35 -2.51 12.22 25.61
CA ARG A 35 -2.71 12.12 27.07
C ARG A 35 -3.45 13.34 27.58
N PHE A 36 -4.35 13.12 28.53
CA PHE A 36 -5.11 14.15 29.22
C PHE A 36 -4.79 14.07 30.70
N ASP A 37 -4.20 15.12 31.23
CA ASP A 37 -3.95 15.29 32.66
C ASP A 37 -4.96 16.29 33.24
N ASP A 38 -5.17 16.26 34.55
CA ASP A 38 -6.07 17.17 35.28
C ASP A 38 -7.50 17.27 34.72
N VAL A 39 -8.06 16.13 34.34
CA VAL A 39 -9.40 16.00 33.75
C VAL A 39 -10.48 16.20 34.82
N ASP A 40 -11.11 17.37 34.79
CA ASP A 40 -12.31 17.69 35.57
C ASP A 40 -13.59 17.03 35.00
N ASP A 41 -14.68 17.03 35.76
CA ASP A 41 -15.95 16.43 35.36
C ASP A 41 -16.51 16.99 34.04
N ALA A 42 -16.28 18.28 33.78
CA ALA A 42 -16.74 18.93 32.56
C ALA A 42 -15.98 18.40 31.34
N THR A 43 -14.66 18.28 31.47
CA THR A 43 -13.77 17.70 30.45
C THR A 43 -14.05 16.23 30.26
N ALA A 44 -14.30 15.48 31.33
CA ALA A 44 -14.71 14.08 31.28
C ALA A 44 -15.98 13.88 30.45
N ARG A 45 -17.00 14.71 30.68
CA ARG A 45 -18.24 14.70 29.87
C ARG A 45 -17.98 15.06 28.42
N ALA A 46 -17.18 16.10 28.16
CA ALA A 46 -16.85 16.52 26.80
C ALA A 46 -16.07 15.45 26.02
N LEU A 47 -15.14 14.74 26.67
CA LEU A 47 -14.46 13.59 26.11
C LEU A 47 -15.43 12.46 25.76
N GLY A 48 -16.41 12.17 26.63
CA GLY A 48 -17.49 11.22 26.33
C GLY A 48 -18.32 11.60 25.10
N GLU A 49 -18.60 12.89 24.90
CA GLU A 49 -19.30 13.38 23.70
C GLU A 49 -18.43 13.32 22.45
N LEU A 50 -17.12 13.56 22.57
CA LEU A 50 -16.16 13.39 21.48
C LEU A 50 -16.04 11.92 21.04
N VAL A 51 -16.12 10.96 21.96
CA VAL A 51 -16.13 9.53 21.60
C VAL A 51 -17.40 9.17 20.80
N LYS A 52 -18.57 9.65 21.23
CA LYS A 52 -19.85 9.41 20.52
C LYS A 52 -19.94 10.14 19.18
N GLY A 53 -19.26 11.28 19.07
CA GLY A 53 -19.37 12.21 17.95
C GLY A 53 -20.39 13.29 18.27
N THR A 54 -20.00 14.55 18.12
CA THR A 54 -20.77 15.70 18.57
C THR A 54 -20.49 16.93 17.72
N SER A 55 -21.30 17.98 17.87
CA SER A 55 -21.04 19.25 17.21
C SER A 55 -20.10 20.14 18.02
N THR A 56 -19.36 21.00 17.33
CA THR A 56 -18.50 22.00 17.99
C THR A 56 -19.30 22.97 18.86
N THR A 57 -20.53 23.28 18.46
CA THR A 57 -21.48 24.08 19.26
C THR A 57 -21.83 23.40 20.58
N ARG A 58 -22.08 22.09 20.58
CA ARG A 58 -22.41 21.33 21.79
C ARG A 58 -21.21 21.23 22.74
N LEU A 59 -20.00 21.05 22.20
CA LEU A 59 -18.77 21.09 23.01
C LEU A 59 -18.53 22.47 23.63
N ALA A 60 -18.75 23.54 22.86
CA ALA A 60 -18.63 24.91 23.37
C ALA A 60 -19.67 25.20 24.46
N ALA A 61 -20.86 24.61 24.40
CA ALA A 61 -21.86 24.72 25.47
C ALA A 61 -21.44 24.01 26.77
N LEU A 62 -20.69 22.90 26.69
CA LEU A 62 -20.23 22.15 27.86
C LEU A 62 -19.01 22.77 28.56
N LEU A 63 -18.07 23.33 27.79
CA LEU A 63 -16.76 23.78 28.29
C LEU A 63 -16.53 25.29 28.18
N GLY A 64 -17.38 26.00 27.43
CA GLY A 64 -17.08 27.33 26.92
C GLY A 64 -16.24 27.27 25.63
N ALA A 65 -16.31 28.33 24.82
CA ALA A 65 -15.71 28.37 23.49
C ALA A 65 -14.18 28.14 23.50
N ARG A 66 -13.47 28.76 24.46
CA ARG A 66 -12.01 28.67 24.55
C ARG A 66 -11.54 27.26 24.92
N ARG A 67 -12.01 26.71 26.05
CA ARG A 67 -11.65 25.36 26.51
C ARG A 67 -12.07 24.29 25.50
N SER A 68 -13.21 24.49 24.83
CA SER A 68 -13.65 23.60 23.74
C SER A 68 -12.67 23.61 22.56
N ALA A 69 -12.17 24.78 22.14
CA ALA A 69 -11.19 24.88 21.07
C ALA A 69 -9.84 24.28 21.47
N GLU A 70 -9.38 24.52 22.71
CA GLU A 70 -8.16 23.93 23.26
C GLU A 70 -8.25 22.40 23.31
N LEU A 71 -9.36 21.84 23.80
CA LEU A 71 -9.59 20.40 23.82
C LEU A 71 -9.62 19.79 22.41
N GLN A 72 -10.29 20.46 21.46
CA GLN A 72 -10.33 19.98 20.07
C GLN A 72 -8.95 19.98 19.41
N ALA A 73 -8.16 21.04 19.65
CA ALA A 73 -6.79 21.11 19.15
C ALA A 73 -5.92 20.00 19.76
N HIS A 74 -6.03 19.77 21.07
CA HIS A 74 -5.31 18.71 21.77
C HIS A 74 -5.70 17.31 21.29
N CYS A 75 -7.00 17.09 21.04
CA CYS A 75 -7.52 15.85 20.46
C CYS A 75 -7.17 15.67 18.99
N GLY A 76 -6.71 16.71 18.28
CA GLY A 76 -6.49 16.73 16.83
C GLY A 76 -5.92 15.43 16.24
N PRO A 77 -4.81 14.89 16.78
CA PRO A 77 -4.20 13.64 16.29
C PRO A 77 -5.07 12.38 16.44
N ALA A 78 -6.04 12.40 17.35
CA ALA A 78 -6.97 11.29 17.61
C ALA A 78 -8.35 11.50 16.96
N LEU A 79 -8.64 12.69 16.41
CA LEU A 79 -9.92 12.96 15.75
C LEU A 79 -10.02 12.20 14.43
N ARG A 80 -11.22 11.72 14.10
CA ARG A 80 -11.52 11.08 12.83
C ARG A 80 -11.21 12.05 11.68
N GLU A 81 -10.34 11.64 10.76
CA GLU A 81 -10.21 12.29 9.46
C GLU A 81 -11.36 11.83 8.56
N THR A 82 -12.00 12.78 7.88
CA THR A 82 -13.17 12.51 7.02
C THR A 82 -12.78 12.12 5.59
N THR A 83 -11.48 12.15 5.26
CA THR A 83 -10.96 11.68 3.99
C THR A 83 -10.60 10.20 4.09
N SER A 84 -11.56 9.32 3.78
CA SER A 84 -11.18 7.95 3.41
C SER A 84 -10.42 8.03 2.09
N PRO A 85 -9.16 7.56 2.02
CA PRO A 85 -8.49 7.43 0.73
C PRO A 85 -9.33 6.51 -0.16
N ALA A 86 -9.51 6.88 -1.43
CA ALA A 86 -10.13 5.99 -2.40
C ALA A 86 -9.26 4.72 -2.51
N LEU A 87 -9.87 3.56 -2.26
CA LEU A 87 -9.18 2.28 -2.40
C LEU A 87 -8.96 2.00 -3.91
N PRO A 88 -7.82 1.40 -4.31
CA PRO A 88 -7.54 1.14 -5.72
C PRO A 88 -8.37 -0.03 -6.26
N ARG A 89 -8.67 -0.02 -7.56
CA ARG A 89 -9.09 -1.17 -8.35
C ARG A 89 -7.84 -1.90 -8.86
N ILE A 90 -7.72 -3.19 -8.54
CA ILE A 90 -6.53 -3.97 -8.86
C ILE A 90 -6.83 -5.07 -9.87
N ALA A 91 -6.02 -5.15 -10.93
CA ALA A 91 -5.95 -6.33 -11.78
C ALA A 91 -4.90 -7.31 -11.25
N VAL A 92 -5.25 -8.57 -11.05
CA VAL A 92 -4.30 -9.64 -10.72
C VAL A 92 -4.13 -10.52 -11.95
N ILE A 93 -2.97 -10.41 -12.60
CA ILE A 93 -2.67 -11.11 -13.85
C ILE A 93 -1.79 -12.32 -13.56
N GLY A 94 -2.24 -13.52 -13.93
CA GLY A 94 -1.42 -14.73 -13.82
C GLY A 94 -2.17 -16.01 -14.17
N LYS A 95 -1.43 -16.98 -14.70
CA LYS A 95 -2.00 -18.24 -15.22
C LYS A 95 -2.24 -19.29 -14.14
N HIS A 96 -1.50 -19.23 -13.03
CA HIS A 96 -1.44 -20.32 -12.05
C HIS A 96 -2.33 -20.08 -10.83
N HIS A 97 -2.62 -21.13 -10.05
CA HIS A 97 -3.48 -21.09 -8.86
C HIS A 97 -3.02 -20.05 -7.81
N GLN A 98 -1.73 -19.72 -7.74
CA GLN A 98 -1.23 -18.66 -6.85
C GLN A 98 -1.90 -17.31 -7.12
N SER A 99 -2.21 -16.99 -8.37
CA SER A 99 -2.88 -15.73 -8.75
C SER A 99 -4.29 -15.62 -8.19
N GLU A 100 -5.01 -16.74 -8.10
CA GLU A 100 -6.36 -16.81 -7.51
C GLU A 100 -6.31 -16.57 -6.00
N HIS A 101 -5.36 -17.21 -5.32
CA HIS A 101 -5.16 -16.99 -3.89
C HIS A 101 -4.75 -15.53 -3.59
N ILE A 102 -3.83 -14.97 -4.37
CA ILE A 102 -3.42 -13.56 -4.24
C ILE A 102 -4.61 -12.62 -4.45
N ALA A 103 -5.42 -12.84 -5.48
CA ALA A 103 -6.62 -12.04 -5.73
C ALA A 103 -7.60 -12.08 -4.54
N THR A 104 -7.83 -13.26 -3.98
CA THR A 104 -8.67 -13.44 -2.79
C THR A 104 -8.15 -12.65 -1.59
N VAL A 105 -6.84 -12.69 -1.32
CA VAL A 105 -6.23 -11.95 -0.20
C VAL A 105 -6.33 -10.43 -0.42
N LEU A 106 -6.14 -9.96 -1.65
CA LEU A 106 -6.18 -8.53 -1.97
C LEU A 106 -7.60 -7.94 -1.97
N ALA A 107 -8.64 -8.75 -2.24
CA ALA A 107 -10.02 -8.30 -2.36
C ALA A 107 -10.54 -7.54 -1.12
N GLY A 108 -10.09 -7.92 0.08
CA GLY A 108 -10.50 -7.27 1.32
C GLY A 108 -9.87 -5.89 1.60
N ALA A 109 -8.89 -5.47 0.80
CA ALA A 109 -8.12 -4.24 1.02
C ALA A 109 -8.23 -3.21 -0.12
N CYS A 110 -9.08 -3.46 -1.11
CA CYS A 110 -9.15 -2.72 -2.37
C CYS A 110 -10.61 -2.37 -2.72
N ALA A 111 -10.83 -1.42 -3.64
CA ALA A 111 -12.19 -1.10 -4.11
C ALA A 111 -12.77 -2.20 -5.00
N GLY A 112 -11.90 -2.95 -5.67
CA GLY A 112 -12.26 -4.09 -6.48
C GLY A 112 -11.02 -4.84 -6.93
N VAL A 113 -11.16 -6.15 -7.13
CA VAL A 113 -10.10 -7.00 -7.66
C VAL A 113 -10.68 -7.84 -8.79
N LEU A 114 -10.03 -7.79 -9.96
CA LEU A 114 -10.33 -8.68 -11.07
C LEU A 114 -9.11 -9.53 -11.38
N ARG A 115 -9.33 -10.84 -11.55
CA ARG A 115 -8.28 -11.77 -11.96
C ARG A 115 -8.34 -11.99 -13.47
N GLY A 116 -7.22 -11.82 -14.15
CA GLY A 116 -7.03 -12.17 -15.56
C GLY A 116 -5.97 -13.26 -15.72
N VAL A 117 -6.17 -14.17 -16.67
CA VAL A 117 -5.15 -15.19 -17.01
C VAL A 117 -3.95 -14.61 -17.76
N SER A 118 -4.16 -13.48 -18.46
CA SER A 118 -3.16 -12.67 -19.15
C SER A 118 -3.65 -11.22 -19.21
N THR A 119 -2.75 -10.28 -19.48
CA THR A 119 -3.11 -8.86 -19.60
C THR A 119 -4.03 -8.61 -20.80
N SER A 120 -3.92 -9.41 -21.87
CA SER A 120 -4.80 -9.32 -23.04
C SER A 120 -6.28 -9.66 -22.76
N ALA A 121 -6.59 -10.22 -21.60
CA ALA A 121 -7.95 -10.60 -21.22
C ALA A 121 -8.70 -9.48 -20.47
N VAL A 122 -8.07 -8.33 -20.25
CA VAL A 122 -8.63 -7.21 -19.50
C VAL A 122 -8.42 -5.89 -20.25
N ASP A 123 -9.30 -4.92 -20.04
CA ASP A 123 -9.00 -3.53 -20.37
C ASP A 123 -8.14 -2.96 -19.25
N VAL A 124 -6.90 -2.62 -19.56
CA VAL A 124 -5.96 -2.12 -18.55
C VAL A 124 -6.44 -0.79 -17.93
N THR A 125 -7.17 0.03 -18.69
CA THR A 125 -7.61 1.37 -18.26
C THR A 125 -8.69 1.35 -17.17
N ASP A 126 -9.29 0.19 -16.92
CA ASP A 126 -10.25 -0.03 -15.84
C ASP A 126 -9.61 -0.19 -14.45
N PHE A 127 -8.27 -0.20 -14.36
CA PHE A 127 -7.55 -0.48 -13.11
C PHE A 127 -6.57 0.61 -12.74
N ASP A 128 -6.41 0.82 -11.43
CA ASP A 128 -5.48 1.79 -10.88
C ASP A 128 -4.08 1.19 -10.70
N VAL A 129 -4.01 -0.13 -10.50
CA VAL A 129 -2.76 -0.89 -10.34
C VAL A 129 -2.91 -2.32 -10.88
N ALA A 130 -1.85 -2.87 -11.48
CA ALA A 130 -1.76 -4.30 -11.77
C ALA A 130 -0.77 -5.06 -10.88
N VAL A 131 -1.13 -6.28 -10.51
CA VAL A 131 -0.27 -7.25 -9.82
C VAL A 131 0.02 -8.40 -10.78
N LEU A 132 1.28 -8.53 -11.20
CA LEU A 132 1.71 -9.52 -12.18
C LEU A 132 2.29 -10.74 -11.46
N VAL A 133 1.54 -11.84 -11.43
CA VAL A 133 1.94 -13.08 -10.77
C VAL A 133 2.59 -14.02 -11.78
N SER A 134 3.86 -14.32 -11.57
CA SER A 134 4.67 -15.12 -12.49
C SER A 134 5.56 -16.13 -11.76
N SER A 135 6.06 -17.12 -12.50
CA SER A 135 7.07 -18.06 -12.03
C SER A 135 8.37 -17.78 -12.77
N PHE A 136 9.47 -17.64 -12.04
CA PHE A 136 10.85 -17.37 -12.48
C PHE A 136 11.08 -16.05 -13.24
N VAL A 137 10.29 -15.77 -14.28
CA VAL A 137 10.39 -14.60 -15.15
C VAL A 137 9.01 -14.03 -15.43
N VAL A 138 8.91 -12.70 -15.54
CA VAL A 138 7.67 -12.01 -15.92
C VAL A 138 7.58 -11.95 -17.44
N SER A 139 6.41 -12.29 -17.99
CA SER A 139 6.15 -12.17 -19.42
C SER A 139 6.16 -10.68 -19.85
N PRO A 140 6.96 -10.29 -20.86
CA PRO A 140 6.89 -8.95 -21.43
C PRO A 140 5.49 -8.64 -21.97
N MET A 141 4.81 -9.64 -22.54
CA MET A 141 3.44 -9.48 -23.06
C MET A 141 2.41 -9.13 -21.99
N ASP A 142 2.66 -9.55 -20.74
CA ASP A 142 1.77 -9.22 -19.63
C ASP A 142 2.16 -7.90 -18.96
N SER A 143 3.43 -7.48 -19.01
CA SER A 143 3.87 -6.25 -18.35
C SER A 143 3.83 -5.00 -19.22
N GLN A 144 4.13 -5.11 -20.52
CA GLN A 144 4.21 -3.97 -21.44
C GLN A 144 2.92 -3.16 -21.57
N PRO A 145 1.71 -3.75 -21.63
CA PRO A 145 0.49 -2.95 -21.79
C PRO A 145 0.28 -1.97 -20.63
N TRP A 146 0.62 -2.36 -19.39
CA TRP A 146 0.54 -1.48 -18.22
C TRP A 146 1.54 -0.33 -18.30
N LEU A 147 2.78 -0.62 -18.71
CA LEU A 147 3.80 0.40 -18.91
C LEU A 147 3.39 1.39 -20.01
N ALA A 148 2.80 0.91 -21.11
CA ALA A 148 2.40 1.72 -22.26
C ALA A 148 1.21 2.66 -21.97
N HIS A 149 0.37 2.33 -20.98
CA HIS A 149 -0.78 3.15 -20.56
C HIS A 149 -0.48 3.96 -19.29
N ASP A 150 0.79 4.05 -18.88
CA ASP A 150 1.23 4.71 -17.65
C ASP A 150 0.55 4.19 -16.37
N ILE A 151 0.15 2.91 -16.36
CA ILE A 151 -0.51 2.28 -15.21
C ILE A 151 0.54 1.64 -14.29
N PRO A 152 0.53 1.99 -12.98
CA PRO A 152 1.41 1.36 -12.01
C PRO A 152 1.22 -0.15 -11.94
N HIS A 153 2.31 -0.90 -11.86
CA HIS A 153 2.24 -2.35 -11.79
C HIS A 153 3.38 -2.93 -10.95
N ILE A 154 3.11 -4.07 -10.31
CA ILE A 154 4.04 -4.72 -9.40
C ILE A 154 4.11 -6.23 -9.67
N PRO A 155 5.30 -6.81 -9.86
CA PRO A 155 5.43 -8.24 -10.05
C PRO A 155 5.49 -8.98 -8.71
N ILE A 156 4.94 -10.19 -8.69
CA ILE A 156 5.19 -11.25 -7.71
C ILE A 156 5.76 -12.43 -8.49
N VAL A 157 7.05 -12.70 -8.31
CA VAL A 157 7.77 -13.77 -9.02
C VAL A 157 8.12 -14.88 -8.05
N PHE A 158 7.49 -16.03 -8.21
CA PHE A 158 7.82 -17.23 -7.45
C PHE A 158 9.01 -17.96 -8.07
N THR A 159 9.84 -18.55 -7.23
CA THR A 159 11.02 -19.36 -7.59
C THR A 159 10.99 -20.65 -6.77
N GLU A 160 11.94 -21.54 -7.00
CA GLU A 160 12.12 -22.76 -6.22
C GLU A 160 12.45 -22.49 -4.74
N SER A 161 13.02 -21.33 -4.43
CA SER A 161 13.50 -20.99 -3.07
C SER A 161 12.63 -19.97 -2.33
N GLY A 162 11.63 -19.38 -2.99
CA GLY A 162 10.82 -18.31 -2.39
C GLY A 162 10.08 -17.43 -3.40
N ALA A 163 9.85 -16.18 -3.01
CA ALA A 163 9.14 -15.18 -3.84
C ALA A 163 9.87 -13.84 -3.84
N THR A 164 9.85 -13.14 -4.97
CA THR A 164 10.30 -11.76 -5.11
C THR A 164 9.11 -10.87 -5.44
N ILE A 165 8.89 -9.81 -4.67
CA ILE A 165 7.79 -8.86 -4.84
C ILE A 165 8.37 -7.49 -5.12
N GLY A 166 7.95 -6.87 -6.21
CA GLY A 166 8.45 -5.57 -6.63
C GLY A 166 9.57 -5.60 -7.67
N PRO A 167 10.00 -4.42 -8.13
CA PRO A 167 9.58 -3.10 -7.63
C PRO A 167 8.14 -2.74 -8.04
N LEU A 168 7.49 -1.85 -7.29
CA LEU A 168 6.32 -1.14 -7.81
C LEU A 168 6.81 -0.21 -8.94
N VAL A 169 6.48 -0.58 -10.16
CA VAL A 169 6.75 0.23 -11.35
C VAL A 169 5.75 1.36 -11.38
N ARG A 170 6.26 2.58 -11.31
CA ARG A 170 5.55 3.81 -11.65
C ARG A 170 6.20 4.33 -12.93
N PRO A 171 5.53 4.24 -14.08
CA PRO A 171 6.06 4.68 -15.37
C PRO A 171 6.67 6.08 -15.27
N GLY A 172 7.88 6.25 -15.83
CA GLY A 172 8.66 7.49 -15.76
C GLY A 172 9.31 7.83 -14.40
N ALA A 173 8.94 7.17 -13.30
CA ALA A 173 9.39 7.54 -11.95
C ALA A 173 10.24 6.46 -11.24
N THR A 174 9.97 5.19 -11.45
CA THR A 174 10.74 4.07 -10.86
C THR A 174 11.26 3.12 -11.92
N ALA A 175 12.19 2.24 -11.53
CA ALA A 175 12.72 1.19 -12.40
C ALA A 175 11.60 0.32 -12.97
N CYS A 176 11.51 0.22 -14.30
CA CYS A 176 10.60 -0.71 -14.95
C CYS A 176 11.14 -2.15 -14.92
N LEU A 177 10.33 -3.13 -15.32
CA LEU A 177 10.79 -4.53 -15.36
C LEU A 177 11.92 -4.76 -16.37
N GLY A 178 12.00 -3.97 -17.44
CA GLY A 178 13.16 -3.97 -18.34
C GLY A 178 14.45 -3.51 -17.67
N CYS A 179 14.41 -2.51 -16.77
CA CYS A 179 15.56 -2.11 -15.96
C CYS A 179 16.03 -3.24 -15.05
N VAL A 180 15.07 -3.97 -14.45
CA VAL A 180 15.36 -5.10 -13.57
C VAL A 180 16.03 -6.23 -14.35
N GLU A 181 15.52 -6.60 -15.52
CA GLU A 181 16.12 -7.64 -16.36
C GLU A 181 17.51 -7.26 -16.87
N LEU A 182 17.72 -6.01 -17.30
CA LEU A 182 19.06 -5.54 -17.71
C LEU A 182 20.05 -5.57 -16.54
N SER A 183 19.61 -5.19 -15.33
CA SER A 183 20.44 -5.27 -14.13
C SER A 183 20.78 -6.73 -13.78
N ARG A 184 19.90 -7.68 -14.07
CA ARG A 184 20.19 -9.13 -13.92
C ARG A 184 21.25 -9.57 -14.93
N VAL A 185 21.17 -9.11 -16.18
CA VAL A 185 22.20 -9.38 -17.20
C VAL A 185 23.56 -8.80 -16.82
N ASP A 186 23.60 -7.60 -16.22
CA ASP A 186 24.86 -7.01 -15.73
C ASP A 186 25.49 -7.82 -14.59
N LEU A 187 24.66 -8.46 -13.75
CA LEU A 187 25.11 -9.30 -12.65
C LEU A 187 25.51 -10.72 -13.10
N ASP A 188 24.83 -11.25 -14.11
CA ASP A 188 25.08 -12.57 -14.70
C ASP A 188 24.81 -12.50 -16.21
N GLU A 189 25.88 -12.46 -17.01
CA GLU A 189 25.78 -12.38 -18.46
C GLU A 189 25.01 -13.57 -19.06
N ALA A 190 25.08 -14.75 -18.42
CA ALA A 190 24.36 -15.94 -18.84
C ALA A 190 22.84 -15.81 -18.65
N TRP A 191 22.37 -14.82 -17.89
CA TRP A 191 20.95 -14.58 -17.66
C TRP A 191 20.14 -14.43 -18.95
N SER A 192 20.74 -13.82 -19.99
CA SER A 192 20.13 -13.69 -21.32
C SER A 192 19.80 -15.05 -21.95
N ALA A 193 20.59 -16.08 -21.64
CA ALA A 193 20.33 -17.46 -22.07
C ALA A 193 19.43 -18.23 -21.07
N ILE A 194 19.50 -17.92 -19.77
CA ILE A 194 18.73 -18.61 -18.71
C ILE A 194 17.25 -18.21 -18.75
N ALA A 195 16.94 -16.91 -18.86
CA ALA A 195 15.57 -16.40 -18.74
C ALA A 195 14.58 -17.06 -19.73
N PRO A 196 14.91 -17.25 -21.03
CA PRO A 196 14.03 -17.96 -21.96
C PRO A 196 13.79 -19.44 -21.60
N GLN A 197 14.77 -20.11 -20.97
CA GLN A 197 14.66 -21.54 -20.63
C GLN A 197 13.70 -21.80 -19.46
N VAL A 198 13.55 -20.81 -18.57
CA VAL A 198 12.64 -20.88 -17.42
C VAL A 198 11.28 -20.24 -17.71
N TRP A 199 11.13 -19.58 -18.87
CA TRP A 199 9.84 -19.04 -19.28
C TRP A 199 8.81 -20.15 -19.48
N GLY A 200 7.63 -19.98 -18.88
CA GLY A 200 6.56 -20.97 -18.90
C GLY A 200 6.72 -22.13 -17.91
N ARG A 201 7.85 -22.23 -17.20
CA ARG A 201 7.99 -23.18 -16.08
C ARG A 201 7.18 -22.70 -14.88
N THR A 202 6.66 -23.66 -14.11
CA THR A 202 5.87 -23.36 -12.90
C THR A 202 6.75 -23.51 -11.66
N ALA A 203 6.77 -22.51 -10.80
CA ALA A 203 7.32 -22.62 -9.46
C ALA A 203 6.25 -23.18 -8.51
N THR A 204 6.65 -24.09 -7.62
CA THR A 204 5.77 -24.56 -6.55
C THR A 204 5.85 -23.56 -5.40
N ALA A 205 4.72 -22.92 -5.08
CA ALA A 205 4.63 -22.01 -3.94
C ALA A 205 3.58 -22.53 -2.97
N THR A 206 3.90 -22.51 -1.68
CA THR A 206 2.91 -22.83 -0.65
C THR A 206 1.88 -21.71 -0.53
N ILE A 207 0.68 -22.04 -0.06
CA ILE A 207 -0.36 -21.03 0.24
C ILE A 207 0.18 -19.99 1.24
N ALA A 208 0.96 -20.42 2.23
CA ALA A 208 1.59 -19.52 3.19
C ALA A 208 2.50 -18.48 2.50
N LEU A 209 3.37 -18.91 1.59
CA LEU A 209 4.24 -18.01 0.83
C LEU A 209 3.42 -17.04 -0.04
N ALA A 210 2.37 -17.53 -0.70
CA ALA A 210 1.48 -16.68 -1.51
C ALA A 210 0.73 -15.63 -0.66
N THR A 211 0.27 -15.99 0.54
CA THR A 211 -0.34 -15.05 1.50
C THR A 211 0.67 -13.97 1.92
N HIS A 212 1.91 -14.35 2.24
CA HIS A 212 2.95 -13.39 2.60
C HIS A 212 3.31 -12.47 1.43
N ALA A 213 3.35 -12.98 0.20
CA ALA A 213 3.58 -12.17 -0.99
C ALA A 213 2.45 -11.16 -1.23
N ALA A 214 1.18 -11.58 -1.08
CA ALA A 214 0.03 -10.67 -1.19
C ALA A 214 0.04 -9.56 -0.13
N SER A 215 0.28 -9.91 1.13
CA SER A 215 0.43 -8.92 2.22
C SER A 215 1.58 -7.95 1.96
N THR A 216 2.73 -8.45 1.48
CA THR A 216 3.88 -7.61 1.13
C THR A 216 3.57 -6.68 -0.05
N THR A 217 2.77 -7.14 -1.01
CA THR A 217 2.31 -6.33 -2.14
C THR A 217 1.53 -5.12 -1.65
N LEU A 218 0.55 -5.29 -0.75
CA LEU A 218 -0.21 -4.18 -0.15
C LEU A 218 0.72 -3.16 0.53
N SER A 219 1.74 -3.61 1.26
CA SER A 219 2.74 -2.71 1.86
C SER A 219 3.55 -1.94 0.82
N LEU A 220 3.85 -2.55 -0.33
CA LEU A 220 4.62 -1.92 -1.40
C LEU A 220 3.80 -0.99 -2.29
N LEU A 221 2.47 -1.15 -2.38
CA LEU A 221 1.60 -0.24 -3.15
C LEU A 221 1.70 1.22 -2.66
N THR A 222 2.01 1.42 -1.38
CA THR A 222 2.20 2.75 -0.77
C THR A 222 3.66 3.21 -0.78
N ALA A 223 4.61 2.36 -1.17
CA ALA A 223 6.03 2.69 -1.18
C ALA A 223 6.36 3.71 -2.27
N ARG A 224 7.20 4.71 -1.96
CA ARG A 224 7.62 5.75 -2.92
C ARG A 224 8.83 5.36 -3.77
N ALA A 225 9.69 4.49 -3.26
CA ALA A 225 10.90 4.03 -3.94
C ALA A 225 10.68 2.67 -4.63
N GLY A 226 11.53 2.34 -5.61
CA GLY A 226 11.56 1.04 -6.30
C GLY A 226 12.06 -0.11 -5.41
N LYS A 227 11.40 -0.33 -4.27
CA LYS A 227 11.72 -1.39 -3.32
C LYS A 227 11.29 -2.75 -3.87
N THR A 228 12.20 -3.71 -3.75
CA THR A 228 11.95 -5.12 -4.04
C THR A 228 12.15 -5.92 -2.76
N VAL A 229 11.22 -6.80 -2.44
CA VAL A 229 11.27 -7.67 -1.25
C VAL A 229 11.44 -9.11 -1.71
N HIS A 230 12.48 -9.75 -1.21
CA HIS A 230 12.71 -11.19 -1.37
C HIS A 230 12.23 -11.90 -0.09
N LEU A 231 11.35 -12.88 -0.27
CA LEU A 231 10.84 -13.76 0.77
C LEU A 231 11.43 -15.15 0.57
N ASN A 232 12.07 -15.69 1.61
CA ASN A 232 12.49 -17.08 1.62
C ASN A 232 11.26 -18.01 1.81
N GLY A 233 11.18 -19.09 1.04
CA GLY A 233 10.02 -19.97 0.98
C GLY A 233 9.78 -20.85 2.22
N SER A 234 10.81 -21.13 3.01
CA SER A 234 10.72 -22.00 4.20
C SER A 234 10.73 -21.21 5.51
N THR A 235 11.49 -20.12 5.58
CA THR A 235 11.67 -19.31 6.81
C THR A 235 10.83 -18.04 6.82
N PHE A 236 10.31 -17.61 5.67
CA PHE A 236 9.67 -16.31 5.47
C PHE A 236 10.56 -15.11 5.81
N ALA A 237 11.88 -15.33 5.94
CA ALA A 237 12.85 -14.26 6.12
C ALA A 237 12.76 -13.27 4.96
N ARG A 238 12.80 -11.97 5.29
CA ARG A 238 12.64 -10.89 4.33
C ARG A 238 13.97 -10.19 4.09
N ARG A 239 14.32 -9.99 2.83
CA ARG A 239 15.43 -9.11 2.42
C ARG A 239 14.90 -8.06 1.46
N THR A 240 15.17 -6.80 1.72
CA THR A 240 14.76 -5.68 0.85
C THR A 240 15.95 -5.16 0.07
N THR A 241 15.75 -4.96 -1.23
CA THR A 241 16.69 -4.34 -2.15
C THR A 241 16.01 -3.15 -2.83
N LEU A 242 16.80 -2.30 -3.48
CA LEU A 242 16.30 -1.18 -4.29
C LEU A 242 16.64 -1.45 -5.75
N SER A 243 15.65 -1.28 -6.62
CA SER A 243 15.82 -1.31 -8.06
C SER A 243 16.01 0.11 -8.57
N SER A 244 17.10 0.35 -9.29
CA SER A 244 17.42 1.63 -9.93
C SER A 244 17.05 1.60 -11.41
N LEU A 245 16.84 2.79 -11.98
CA LEU A 245 16.73 2.94 -13.43
C LEU A 245 18.05 2.49 -14.06
N HIS A 246 17.95 1.67 -15.10
CA HIS A 246 19.10 1.12 -15.79
C HIS A 246 19.49 2.03 -16.97
N PRO A 247 20.79 2.36 -17.16
CA PRO A 247 21.22 3.33 -18.18
C PRO A 247 20.96 2.87 -19.63
N ARG A 248 21.01 1.56 -19.88
CA ARG A 248 20.66 0.96 -21.19
C ARG A 248 19.16 0.78 -21.43
N CYS A 249 18.29 1.15 -20.47
CA CYS A 249 16.86 0.94 -20.62
C CYS A 249 16.19 2.15 -21.28
N GLY A 250 15.47 1.91 -22.38
CA GLY A 250 14.70 2.95 -23.08
C GLY A 250 13.39 3.37 -22.39
N CYS A 251 13.18 3.03 -21.11
CA CYS A 251 11.99 3.41 -20.36
C CYS A 251 12.06 4.81 -19.77
N GLN A 252 13.24 5.42 -19.74
CA GLN A 252 13.38 6.83 -19.43
C GLN A 252 12.93 7.61 -20.67
N SER A 253 12.17 8.69 -20.47
CA SER A 253 11.81 9.60 -21.54
C SER A 253 13.07 9.98 -22.33
N LEU A 254 12.95 10.07 -23.66
CA LEU A 254 13.98 10.70 -24.47
C LEU A 254 14.29 12.07 -23.85
N PRO A 255 15.57 12.48 -23.76
CA PRO A 255 15.90 13.83 -23.32
C PRO A 255 15.05 14.81 -24.13
N GLY A 256 14.36 15.72 -23.43
CA GLY A 256 13.59 16.78 -24.08
C GLY A 256 14.49 17.55 -25.05
N PRO A 257 13.94 18.14 -26.12
CA PRO A 257 14.75 18.93 -27.03
C PRO A 257 15.52 19.98 -26.22
N THR A 258 16.84 20.02 -26.40
CA THR A 258 17.69 21.09 -25.86
C THR A 258 17.20 22.40 -26.47
N GLU A 259 16.67 23.29 -25.64
CA GLU A 259 16.31 24.67 -25.98
C GLU A 259 17.56 25.51 -26.28
#